data_AF-A0A1R4LTH4-F1
#
_entry.id   AF-A0A1R4LTH4-F1
#
_cell.length_a   1.000
_cell.length_b   1.000
_cell.length_c   1.000
_cell.angle_alpha   90.00
_cell.angle_beta   90.00
_cell.angle_gamma   90.00
#
_symmetry.space_group_name_H-M   'P 1'
#
loop_
_entity.id
_entity.type
_entity.pdbx_description
1 polymer ?
#
loop_
_entity_poly.entity_id
_entity_poly.type
_entity_poly.pdbx_seq_one_letter_code
_entity_poly.pdbx_strand_id
1 'polypeptide(L)'
;MKQENRFVADLYHLLSPFMDKDKDLYLCMDGGGAKHHAASEHGKLEDAVLPDIWFCLVGQEKHIGIEAKVFDSNNLSFRQMQIQSWRSDGNGIYTPNFWVATNRELTEYKCWFHKTMVARLDTTMSTVDNVSLSMSKYPADHESNTIQELALFILQNQYKSA
;
A
#
# COMPACT_ATOMS: atom_id res chain seq x y z
N MET A 1 19.60 -2.04 2.75
CA MET A 1 18.21 -1.56 2.84
C MET A 1 17.36 -2.42 1.92
N LYS A 2 16.21 -2.94 2.35
CA LYS A 2 15.30 -3.67 1.44
C LYS A 2 14.82 -2.67 0.36
N GLN A 3 14.74 -3.08 -0.90
CA GLN A 3 14.35 -2.17 -2.00
C GLN A 3 12.95 -1.58 -1.80
N GLU A 4 12.06 -2.33 -1.17
CA GLU A 4 10.73 -1.87 -0.76
C GLU A 4 10.83 -0.63 0.16
N ASN A 5 11.68 -0.66 1.18
CA ASN A 5 11.86 0.48 2.08
C ASN A 5 12.42 1.72 1.37
N ARG A 6 13.32 1.53 0.40
CA ARG A 6 13.82 2.64 -0.42
C ARG A 6 12.69 3.23 -1.25
N PHE A 7 11.90 2.40 -1.91
CA PHE A 7 10.75 2.83 -2.70
C PHE A 7 9.73 3.60 -1.85
N VAL A 8 9.38 3.09 -0.67
CA VAL A 8 8.47 3.76 0.28
C VAL A 8 9.03 5.12 0.71
N ALA A 9 10.33 5.20 1.03
CA ALA A 9 10.96 6.44 1.46
C ALA A 9 11.00 7.51 0.35
N ASP A 10 11.29 7.10 -0.88
CA ASP A 10 11.32 7.98 -2.06
C ASP A 10 9.90 8.49 -2.37
N LEU A 11 8.88 7.61 -2.29
CA LEU A 11 7.49 8.00 -2.49
C LEU A 11 7.00 8.94 -1.39
N TYR A 12 7.30 8.64 -0.13
CA TYR A 12 6.98 9.50 1.01
C TYR A 12 7.56 10.91 0.83
N HIS A 13 8.82 11.04 0.40
CA HIS A 13 9.43 12.36 0.18
C HIS A 13 8.63 13.22 -0.80
N LEU A 14 8.11 12.63 -1.87
CA LEU A 14 7.33 13.33 -2.89
C LEU A 14 5.93 13.72 -2.39
N LEU A 15 5.34 12.90 -1.53
CA LEU A 15 3.99 13.14 -0.99
C LEU A 15 4.00 14.06 0.25
N SER A 16 5.07 14.05 1.04
CA SER A 16 5.18 14.77 2.31
C SER A 16 4.85 16.27 2.27
N PRO A 17 5.14 17.04 1.20
CA PRO A 17 4.79 18.46 1.16
C PRO A 17 3.29 18.73 1.16
N PHE A 18 2.48 17.74 0.81
CA PHE A 18 1.02 17.86 0.73
C PHE A 18 0.32 17.29 1.95
N MET A 19 1.04 16.59 2.83
CA MET A 19 0.47 15.93 4.02
C MET A 19 0.10 16.94 5.11
N ASP A 20 -0.99 16.69 5.80
CA ASP A 20 -1.39 17.43 6.99
C ASP A 20 -0.54 16.99 8.18
N LYS A 21 0.22 17.93 8.77
CA LYS A 21 1.14 17.66 9.88
C LYS A 21 0.45 17.60 11.23
N ASP A 22 -0.79 18.05 11.32
CA ASP A 22 -1.59 18.02 12.54
C ASP A 22 -2.38 16.70 12.68
N LYS A 23 -2.36 15.84 11.64
CA LYS A 23 -2.98 14.52 11.61
C LYS A 23 -1.93 13.43 11.83
N ASP A 24 -2.39 12.24 12.23
CA ASP A 24 -1.48 11.10 12.40
C ASP A 24 -0.88 10.67 11.05
N LEU A 25 0.42 10.39 11.06
CA LEU A 25 1.18 9.78 9.98
C LEU A 25 1.73 8.46 10.48
N TYR A 26 1.44 7.38 9.76
CA TYR A 26 2.09 6.10 9.98
C TYR A 26 2.94 5.70 8.78
N LEU A 27 4.18 5.31 9.07
CA LEU A 27 5.13 4.75 8.11
C LEU A 27 5.54 3.36 8.58
N CYS A 28 5.04 2.33 7.92
CA CYS A 28 5.37 0.95 8.23
C CYS A 28 6.53 0.50 7.35
N MET A 29 7.75 0.53 7.88
CA MET A 29 8.94 0.03 7.16
C MET A 29 9.29 -1.42 7.49
N ASP A 30 8.58 -2.01 8.45
CA ASP A 30 8.65 -3.43 8.82
C ASP A 30 7.35 -3.87 9.49
N GLY A 31 6.57 -4.72 8.81
CA GLY A 31 5.33 -5.28 9.35
C GLY A 31 5.50 -6.09 10.65
N GLY A 32 6.72 -6.50 11.01
CA GLY A 32 7.00 -7.09 12.32
C GLY A 32 6.86 -6.09 13.47
N GLY A 33 7.23 -4.82 13.26
CA GLY A 33 7.14 -3.76 14.28
C GLY A 33 5.69 -3.35 14.56
N ALA A 34 4.87 -3.24 13.52
CA ALA A 34 3.45 -2.89 13.65
C ALA A 34 2.67 -3.86 14.56
N LYS A 35 2.95 -5.17 14.45
CA LYS A 35 2.34 -6.21 15.30
C LYS A 35 2.63 -6.02 16.79
N HIS A 36 3.82 -5.56 17.16
CA HIS A 36 4.17 -5.31 18.55
C HIS A 36 3.50 -4.06 19.12
N HIS A 37 3.28 -3.04 18.28
CA HIS A 37 2.61 -1.80 18.70
C HIS A 37 1.09 -1.96 18.84
N ALA A 38 0.42 -2.63 17.90
CA ALA A 38 -1.02 -2.89 17.95
C ALA A 38 -1.43 -3.79 19.14
N ALA A 39 -0.51 -4.62 19.64
CA ALA A 39 -0.76 -5.54 20.75
C ALA A 39 -0.54 -4.94 22.15
N SER A 40 -0.24 -3.63 22.26
CA SER A 40 0.01 -2.98 23.55
C SER A 40 -1.24 -2.25 24.08
N GLU A 41 -1.46 -2.24 25.41
CA GLU A 41 -2.60 -1.55 26.05
C GLU A 41 -2.66 -0.04 25.79
N HIS A 42 -1.60 0.54 25.23
CA HIS A 42 -1.49 1.95 24.83
C HIS A 42 -1.17 2.11 23.34
N GLY A 43 -1.35 1.06 22.55
CA GLY A 43 -1.11 1.06 21.12
C GLY A 43 -2.08 2.03 20.42
N LYS A 44 -1.53 2.94 19.61
CA LYS A 44 -2.34 3.83 18.77
C LYS A 44 -2.96 3.12 17.56
N LEU A 45 -2.47 1.92 17.23
CA LEU A 45 -2.94 1.12 16.11
C LEU A 45 -4.01 0.14 16.57
N GLU A 46 -5.14 0.13 15.87
CA GLU A 46 -6.28 -0.74 16.18
C GLU A 46 -6.11 -2.17 15.61
N ASP A 47 -5.30 -2.32 14.56
CA ASP A 47 -4.89 -3.61 14.02
C ASP A 47 -3.40 -3.62 13.61
N ALA A 48 -2.87 -4.82 13.36
CA ALA A 48 -1.47 -5.01 12.97
C ALA A 48 -1.23 -4.94 11.44
N VAL A 49 -2.29 -4.79 10.65
CA VAL A 49 -2.27 -4.85 9.17
C VAL A 49 -2.56 -3.46 8.63
N LEU A 50 -1.53 -2.63 8.71
CA LEU A 50 -1.51 -1.25 8.24
C LEU A 50 -0.76 -1.16 6.90
N PRO A 51 -1.22 -0.32 5.95
CA PRO A 51 -0.46 -0.02 4.75
C PRO A 51 0.91 0.61 5.05
N ASP A 52 1.86 0.47 4.13
CA ASP A 52 3.21 1.03 4.29
C ASP A 52 3.24 2.55 4.54
N ILE A 53 2.30 3.30 3.96
CA ILE A 53 2.10 4.74 4.23
C ILE A 53 0.61 4.99 4.53
N TRP A 54 0.32 5.67 5.64
CA TRP A 54 -1.02 6.08 6.03
C TRP A 54 -1.02 7.53 6.50
N PHE A 55 -1.74 8.42 5.82
CA PHE A 55 -1.65 9.88 6.05
C PHE A 55 -2.90 10.63 5.60
N CYS A 56 -3.08 11.87 6.03
CA CYS A 56 -4.06 12.80 5.46
C CYS A 56 -3.37 13.89 4.63
N LEU A 57 -4.05 14.40 3.60
CA LEU A 57 -3.63 15.64 2.96
C LEU A 57 -4.14 16.87 3.70
N VAL A 58 -3.42 18.00 3.53
CA VAL A 58 -3.85 19.31 4.04
C VAL A 58 -5.28 19.61 3.59
N GLY A 59 -6.15 19.89 4.56
CA GLY A 59 -7.56 20.21 4.33
C GLY A 59 -8.46 18.99 4.09
N GLN A 60 -7.97 17.76 4.31
CA GLN A 60 -8.76 16.54 4.26
C GLN A 60 -8.82 15.83 5.61
N GLU A 61 -9.98 15.23 5.88
CA GLU A 61 -10.21 14.42 7.08
C GLU A 61 -9.99 12.93 6.85
N LYS A 62 -10.10 12.48 5.59
CA LYS A 62 -9.95 11.06 5.24
C LYS A 62 -8.47 10.73 5.06
N HIS A 63 -8.05 9.63 5.68
CA HIS A 63 -6.71 9.09 5.47
C HIS A 63 -6.61 8.38 4.11
N ILE A 64 -5.39 8.36 3.60
CA ILE A 64 -4.96 7.69 2.38
C ILE A 64 -3.97 6.62 2.79
N GLY A 65 -4.32 5.37 2.50
CA GLY A 65 -3.44 4.21 2.64
C GLY A 65 -2.76 3.86 1.32
N ILE A 66 -1.45 3.63 1.37
CA ILE A 66 -0.65 3.16 0.25
C ILE A 66 0.11 1.92 0.70
N GLU A 67 -0.14 0.80 0.02
CA GLU A 67 0.61 -0.43 0.19
C GLU A 67 1.62 -0.57 -0.94
N ALA A 68 2.90 -0.72 -0.60
CA ALA A 68 4.00 -0.84 -1.55
C ALA A 68 4.45 -2.30 -1.70
N LYS A 69 4.91 -2.63 -2.90
CA LYS A 69 5.47 -3.93 -3.24
C LYS A 69 6.68 -3.80 -4.16
N VAL A 70 7.52 -4.83 -4.16
CA VAL A 70 8.49 -5.04 -5.23
C VAL A 70 8.02 -6.23 -6.08
N PHE A 71 7.94 -6.04 -7.39
CA PHE A 71 7.63 -7.13 -8.31
C PHE A 71 8.88 -7.74 -8.91
N ASP A 72 8.79 -9.03 -9.23
CA ASP A 72 9.81 -9.79 -9.92
C ASP A 72 9.12 -10.75 -10.90
N SER A 73 9.65 -10.86 -12.12
CA SER A 73 9.19 -11.83 -13.12
C SER A 73 7.65 -11.81 -13.33
N ASN A 74 7.08 -10.60 -13.38
CA ASN A 74 5.63 -10.36 -13.53
C ASN A 74 4.74 -10.81 -12.35
N ASN A 75 5.30 -10.96 -11.15
CA ASN A 75 4.56 -11.35 -9.95
C ASN A 75 4.73 -10.36 -8.80
N LEU A 76 3.68 -10.26 -7.97
CA LEU A 76 3.67 -9.56 -6.69
C LEU A 76 3.48 -10.58 -5.56
N SER A 77 4.20 -10.39 -4.45
CA SER A 77 4.09 -11.22 -3.26
C SER A 77 3.22 -10.52 -2.21
N PHE A 78 2.24 -11.24 -1.67
CA PHE A 78 1.31 -10.75 -0.65
C PHE A 78 1.40 -11.65 0.57
N ARG A 79 1.41 -11.05 1.76
CA ARG A 79 1.28 -11.85 2.98
C ARG A 79 -0.15 -12.33 3.11
N GLN A 80 -0.36 -13.54 3.60
CA GLN A 80 -1.70 -14.10 3.79
C GLN A 80 -2.58 -13.21 4.66
N MET A 81 -2.01 -12.61 5.72
CA MET A 81 -2.72 -11.66 6.58
C MET A 81 -3.23 -10.43 5.83
N GLN A 82 -2.50 -9.94 4.83
CA GLN A 82 -2.90 -8.79 4.01
C GLN A 82 -4.08 -9.17 3.11
N ILE A 83 -4.03 -10.36 2.51
CA ILE A 83 -5.13 -10.89 1.70
C ILE A 83 -6.38 -11.04 2.56
N GLN A 84 -6.27 -11.65 3.74
CA GLN A 84 -7.40 -11.86 4.65
C GLN A 84 -8.00 -10.54 5.15
N SER A 85 -7.16 -9.53 5.39
CA SER A 85 -7.62 -8.24 5.94
C SER A 85 -8.27 -7.37 4.88
N TRP A 86 -7.78 -7.39 3.64
CA TRP A 86 -8.13 -6.39 2.61
C TRP A 86 -8.88 -6.97 1.40
N ARG A 87 -9.30 -8.23 1.45
CA ARG A 87 -10.28 -8.77 0.48
C ARG A 87 -11.69 -8.25 0.80
N SER A 88 -12.67 -8.47 -0.09
CA SER A 88 -14.03 -7.90 0.04
C SER A 88 -14.74 -8.24 1.36
N ASP A 89 -14.55 -9.44 1.88
CA ASP A 89 -15.11 -9.91 3.16
C ASP A 89 -14.08 -9.86 4.31
N GLY A 90 -12.95 -9.17 4.10
CA GLY A 90 -11.93 -8.94 5.10
C GLY A 90 -12.38 -7.95 6.17
N ASN A 91 -11.71 -7.98 7.32
CA ASN A 91 -12.02 -7.14 8.48
C ASN A 91 -10.89 -6.17 8.85
N GLY A 92 -9.97 -5.89 7.92
CA GLY A 92 -8.90 -4.91 8.13
C GLY A 92 -9.46 -3.50 8.34
N ILE A 93 -9.02 -2.84 9.41
CA ILE A 93 -9.43 -1.48 9.76
C ILE A 93 -8.73 -0.50 8.82
N TYR A 94 -7.43 -0.69 8.62
CA TYR A 94 -6.64 0.16 7.74
C TYR A 94 -6.57 -0.42 6.33
N THR A 95 -7.55 -0.09 5.50
CA THR A 95 -7.60 -0.58 4.12
C THR A 95 -6.88 0.38 3.17
N PRO A 96 -5.93 -0.09 2.33
CA PRO A 96 -5.25 0.79 1.38
C PRO A 96 -6.23 1.39 0.38
N ASN A 97 -5.94 2.61 -0.08
CA ASN A 97 -6.60 3.21 -1.25
C ASN A 97 -5.85 2.85 -2.54
N PHE A 98 -4.53 2.74 -2.43
CA PHE A 98 -3.62 2.47 -3.53
C PHE A 98 -2.69 1.30 -3.22
N TRP A 99 -2.45 0.48 -4.22
CA TRP A 99 -1.39 -0.51 -4.25
C TRP A 99 -0.36 -0.04 -5.25
N VAL A 100 0.87 0.14 -4.81
CA VAL A 100 1.97 0.58 -5.67
C VAL A 100 3.04 -0.48 -5.73
N ALA A 101 3.68 -0.61 -6.89
CA ALA A 101 4.76 -1.56 -7.03
C ALA A 101 5.85 -1.05 -7.96
N THR A 102 7.07 -1.55 -7.74
CA THR A 102 8.23 -1.24 -8.57
C THR A 102 9.08 -2.48 -8.82
N ASN A 103 9.87 -2.48 -9.90
CA ASN A 103 10.90 -3.49 -10.14
C ASN A 103 12.12 -3.26 -9.23
N ARG A 104 13.05 -4.21 -9.20
CA ARG A 104 14.23 -4.12 -8.31
C ARG A 104 15.17 -2.96 -8.66
N GLU A 105 15.12 -2.49 -9.89
CA GLU A 105 15.95 -1.42 -10.44
C GLU A 105 15.34 -0.02 -10.23
N LEU A 106 14.08 0.06 -9.75
CA LEU A 106 13.35 1.33 -9.54
C LEU A 106 13.19 2.14 -10.85
N THR A 107 12.95 1.45 -11.95
CA THR A 107 12.76 2.05 -13.29
C THR A 107 11.35 1.93 -13.82
N GLU A 108 10.56 1.03 -13.24
CA GLU A 108 9.17 0.80 -13.61
C GLU A 108 8.30 0.89 -12.36
N TYR A 109 7.15 1.54 -12.51
CA TYR A 109 6.20 1.79 -11.43
C TYR A 109 4.80 1.45 -11.90
N LYS A 110 4.05 0.78 -11.03
CA LYS A 110 2.67 0.37 -11.29
C LYS A 110 1.80 0.79 -10.11
N CYS A 111 0.58 1.19 -10.39
CA CYS A 111 -0.41 1.55 -9.39
C CYS A 111 -1.75 0.90 -9.71
N TRP A 112 -2.39 0.37 -8.68
CA TRP A 112 -3.77 -0.07 -8.71
C TRP A 112 -4.56 0.69 -7.65
N PHE A 113 -5.80 1.01 -7.95
CA PHE A 113 -6.76 1.33 -6.91
C PHE A 113 -7.05 0.07 -6.08
N HIS A 114 -7.38 0.25 -4.82
CA HIS A 114 -7.75 -0.92 -4.03
C HIS A 114 -8.97 -1.64 -4.58
N LYS A 115 -10.00 -0.92 -5.05
CA LYS A 115 -11.20 -1.51 -5.66
C LYS A 115 -10.90 -2.46 -6.85
N THR A 116 -9.84 -2.21 -7.60
CA THR A 116 -9.43 -3.07 -8.72
C THR A 116 -8.55 -4.21 -8.25
N MET A 117 -7.69 -3.96 -7.24
CA MET A 117 -6.89 -4.98 -6.58
C MET A 117 -7.74 -6.01 -5.82
N VAL A 118 -8.87 -5.62 -5.25
CA VAL A 118 -9.76 -6.51 -4.46
C VAL A 118 -10.16 -7.75 -5.26
N ALA A 119 -10.50 -7.63 -6.55
CA ALA A 119 -10.86 -8.78 -7.38
C ALA A 119 -9.73 -9.83 -7.46
N ARG A 120 -8.48 -9.39 -7.41
CA ARG A 120 -7.31 -10.28 -7.35
C ARG A 120 -7.15 -10.94 -6.00
N LEU A 121 -7.42 -10.23 -4.91
CA LEU A 121 -7.38 -10.78 -3.56
C LEU A 121 -8.50 -11.81 -3.35
N ASP A 122 -9.72 -11.49 -3.78
CA ASP A 122 -10.91 -12.35 -3.65
C ASP A 122 -10.78 -13.68 -4.38
N THR A 123 -10.11 -13.69 -5.53
CA THR A 123 -9.91 -14.91 -6.34
C THR A 123 -8.78 -15.80 -5.84
N THR A 124 -8.06 -15.38 -4.81
CA THR A 124 -6.93 -16.12 -4.25
C THR A 124 -7.40 -17.12 -3.20
N MET A 125 -7.33 -18.41 -3.53
CA MET A 125 -7.63 -19.52 -2.61
C MET A 125 -6.40 -20.08 -1.88
N SER A 126 -5.23 -19.48 -2.11
CA SER A 126 -3.98 -19.90 -1.49
C SER A 126 -4.01 -19.64 0.01
N THR A 127 -3.39 -20.54 0.78
CA THR A 127 -3.30 -20.46 2.24
C THR A 127 -1.86 -20.38 2.74
N VAL A 128 -0.87 -20.27 1.84
CA VAL A 128 0.54 -20.13 2.22
C VAL A 128 0.82 -18.71 2.72
N ASP A 129 1.80 -18.56 3.62
CA ASP A 129 2.10 -17.28 4.27
C ASP A 129 2.45 -16.15 3.28
N ASN A 130 3.12 -16.47 2.18
CA ASN A 130 3.47 -15.52 1.11
C ASN A 130 2.91 -16.02 -0.22
N VAL A 131 1.84 -15.39 -0.68
CA VAL A 131 1.17 -15.74 -1.93
C VAL A 131 1.75 -14.89 -3.07
N SER A 132 2.29 -15.57 -4.07
CA SER A 132 2.72 -14.94 -5.32
C SER A 132 1.57 -14.93 -6.31
N LEU A 133 1.16 -13.74 -6.74
CA LEU A 133 0.10 -13.57 -7.73
C LEU A 133 0.69 -12.91 -8.98
N SER A 134 0.24 -13.33 -10.16
CA SER A 134 0.70 -12.76 -11.43
C SER A 134 -0.01 -11.45 -11.77
N MET A 135 0.74 -10.48 -12.29
CA MET A 135 0.20 -9.20 -12.76
C MET A 135 -0.46 -9.29 -14.14
N SER A 136 -0.19 -10.33 -14.95
CA SER A 136 -0.76 -10.44 -16.30
C SER A 136 -2.29 -10.56 -16.32
N LYS A 137 -2.88 -11.06 -15.24
CA LYS A 137 -4.34 -11.21 -15.10
C LYS A 137 -5.02 -9.94 -14.58
N TYR A 138 -4.25 -9.01 -14.03
CA TYR A 138 -4.73 -7.84 -13.32
C TYR A 138 -3.85 -6.64 -13.69
N PRO A 139 -4.06 -6.04 -14.87
CA PRO A 139 -3.27 -4.90 -15.33
C PRO A 139 -3.38 -3.73 -14.35
N ALA A 140 -2.34 -2.90 -14.29
CA ALA A 140 -2.33 -1.72 -13.44
C ALA A 140 -3.30 -0.65 -13.96
N ASP A 141 -3.89 0.11 -13.04
CA ASP A 141 -4.69 1.29 -13.38
C ASP A 141 -3.81 2.44 -13.88
N HIS A 142 -2.54 2.43 -13.49
CA HIS A 142 -1.52 3.35 -13.97
C HIS A 142 -0.15 2.69 -14.00
N GLU A 143 0.62 3.00 -15.05
CA GLU A 143 2.01 2.59 -15.22
C GLU A 143 2.85 3.82 -15.55
N SER A 144 4.04 3.90 -14.98
CA SER A 144 4.99 4.98 -15.23
C SER A 144 6.43 4.49 -15.18
N ASN A 145 7.33 5.28 -15.76
CA ASN A 145 8.78 5.02 -15.70
C ASN A 145 9.47 5.92 -14.67
N THR A 146 8.71 6.76 -13.96
CA THR A 146 9.21 7.64 -12.92
C THR A 146 8.32 7.59 -11.68
N ILE A 147 8.95 7.71 -10.51
CA ILE A 147 8.22 7.75 -9.24
C ILE A 147 7.43 9.06 -9.07
N GLN A 148 7.85 10.14 -9.73
CA GLN A 148 7.17 11.43 -9.73
C GLN A 148 5.80 11.34 -10.43
N GLU A 149 5.73 10.65 -11.57
CA GLU A 149 4.45 10.39 -12.25
C GLU A 149 3.52 9.54 -11.38
N LEU A 150 4.06 8.52 -10.69
CA LEU A 150 3.32 7.72 -9.74
C LEU A 150 2.75 8.57 -8.59
N ALA A 151 3.59 9.41 -7.97
CA ALA A 151 3.18 10.30 -6.88
C ALA A 151 2.10 11.29 -7.34
N LEU A 152 2.26 11.87 -8.53
CA LEU A 152 1.28 12.76 -9.13
C LEU A 152 -0.06 12.05 -9.38
N PHE A 153 -0.02 10.81 -9.89
CA PHE A 153 -1.22 10.01 -10.10
C PHE A 153 -1.99 9.76 -8.80
N ILE A 154 -1.30 9.43 -7.70
CA ILE A 154 -1.91 9.27 -6.37
C ILE A 154 -2.61 10.57 -5.93
N LEU A 155 -1.89 11.69 -5.98
CA LEU A 155 -2.41 13.00 -5.57
C LEU A 155 -3.63 13.42 -6.39
N GLN A 156 -3.67 13.11 -7.69
CA GLN A 156 -4.80 13.43 -8.56
C GLN A 156 -6.03 12.56 -8.30
N ASN A 157 -5.86 11.32 -7.84
CA ASN A 157 -6.94 10.33 -7.82
C ASN A 157 -7.44 9.97 -6.42
N GLN A 158 -6.85 10.50 -5.34
CA GLN A 158 -7.38 10.33 -3.98
C GLN A 158 -8.86 10.76 -3.84
N TYR A 159 -9.33 11.70 -4.67
CA TYR A 159 -10.70 12.23 -4.63
C TYR A 159 -11.75 11.32 -5.29
N LYS A 160 -11.33 10.36 -6.12
CA LYS A 160 -12.22 9.45 -6.87
C LYS A 160 -12.55 8.17 -6.11
N SER A 161 -11.98 8.01 -4.92
CA SER A 161 -12.16 6.85 -4.04
C SER A 161 -13.14 7.14 -2.89
N ALA A 162 -13.85 8.27 -2.95
CA ALA A 162 -14.85 8.71 -1.98
C ALA A 162 -16.26 8.23 -2.31
#